data_AF-A0A0G4LIW3-F1
#
_entry.id   AF-A0A0G4LIW3-F1
#
_cell.length_a   1.000
_cell.length_b   1.000
_cell.length_c   1.000
_cell.angle_alpha   90.00
_cell.angle_beta   90.00
_cell.angle_gamma   90.00
#
_symmetry.space_group_name_H-M   'P 1'
#
loop_
_entity.id
_entity.type
_entity.pdbx_description
1 polymer ?
#
loop_
_entity_poly.entity_id
_entity_poly.type
_entity_poly.pdbx_seq_one_letter_code
_entity_poly.pdbx_strand_id
1 'polypeptide(L)'
;MEGNDGQSKEVVRAWRAWRTVHEMCADRGYELAESEIQISLDRFRHEYLAADGSVKELKTRKAVVRMDPDCAICHAPATMACDCEAKGLEVAIKQAENRMMQSIYSDIRSWVRGRAQDYILEYYRLLTDRRKTQHNMNLERITAHASYYYQQQPHPNDIAAAQGALKRGIDEDWQASVQRYPEVLEYFYSLVELNLPPDDDPADQDLNDNR
;
A
#
# COMPACT_ATOMS: atom_id res chain seq x y z
N MET A 1 -29.46 -54.89 -35.92
CA MET A 1 -28.86 -53.77 -36.68
C MET A 1 -28.85 -52.53 -35.80
N GLU A 2 -28.04 -52.50 -34.73
CA GLU A 2 -28.11 -51.42 -33.71
C GLU A 2 -26.79 -50.63 -33.53
N GLY A 3 -25.73 -50.97 -34.27
CA GLY A 3 -24.40 -50.37 -34.09
C GLY A 3 -24.18 -48.99 -34.74
N ASN A 4 -24.95 -48.63 -35.78
CA ASN A 4 -24.65 -47.43 -36.59
C ASN A 4 -25.28 -46.14 -36.04
N ASP A 5 -26.38 -46.25 -35.29
CA ASP A 5 -27.13 -45.09 -34.78
C ASP A 5 -26.47 -44.47 -33.53
N GLY A 6 -25.79 -45.29 -32.71
CA GLY A 6 -24.99 -44.82 -31.57
C GLY A 6 -23.76 -44.01 -32.01
N GLN A 7 -23.03 -44.52 -32.99
CA GLN A 7 -21.83 -43.89 -33.54
C GLN A 7 -22.15 -42.55 -34.22
N SER A 8 -23.28 -42.46 -34.93
CA SER A 8 -23.76 -41.19 -35.52
C SER A 8 -24.05 -40.12 -34.47
N LYS A 9 -24.61 -40.50 -33.31
CA LYS A 9 -24.89 -39.57 -32.19
C LYS A 9 -23.61 -39.08 -31.52
N GLU A 10 -22.61 -39.94 -31.37
CA GLU A 10 -21.30 -39.56 -30.81
C GLU A 10 -20.55 -38.57 -31.70
N VAL A 11 -20.57 -38.78 -33.03
CA VAL A 11 -19.99 -37.84 -34.00
C VAL A 11 -20.64 -36.45 -33.90
N VAL A 12 -21.97 -36.40 -33.79
CA VAL A 12 -22.69 -35.12 -33.65
C VAL A 12 -22.34 -34.43 -32.34
N ARG A 13 -22.17 -35.18 -31.24
CA ARG A 13 -21.73 -34.62 -29.95
C ARG A 13 -20.31 -34.07 -30.04
N ALA A 14 -19.38 -34.78 -30.67
CA ALA A 14 -18.02 -34.33 -30.88
C ALA A 14 -17.97 -33.06 -31.76
N TRP A 15 -18.76 -33.00 -32.83
CA TRP A 15 -18.88 -31.81 -33.67
C TRP A 15 -19.42 -30.60 -32.90
N ARG A 16 -20.44 -30.77 -32.05
CA ARG A 16 -20.96 -29.70 -31.19
C ARG A 16 -19.90 -29.20 -30.20
N ALA A 17 -19.22 -30.12 -29.52
CA ALA A 17 -18.15 -29.77 -28.60
C ALA A 17 -17.00 -29.02 -29.29
N TRP A 18 -16.62 -29.47 -30.49
CA TRP A 18 -15.61 -28.81 -31.31
C TRP A 18 -16.00 -27.37 -31.64
N ARG A 19 -17.26 -27.15 -32.09
CA ARG A 19 -17.77 -25.82 -32.40
C ARG A 19 -17.76 -24.92 -31.18
N THR A 20 -18.28 -25.40 -30.05
CA THR A 20 -18.26 -24.65 -28.80
C THR A 20 -16.85 -24.25 -28.39
N VAL A 21 -15.86 -25.13 -28.53
CA VAL A 21 -14.46 -24.79 -28.22
C VAL A 21 -13.91 -23.72 -29.16
N HIS A 22 -14.21 -23.78 -30.46
CA HIS A 22 -13.73 -22.78 -31.43
C HIS A 22 -14.45 -21.44 -31.28
N GLU A 23 -15.74 -21.46 -30.97
CA GLU A 23 -16.52 -20.28 -30.59
C GLU A 23 -15.93 -19.64 -29.31
N MET A 24 -15.65 -20.44 -28.27
CA MET A 24 -14.97 -19.96 -27.05
C MET A 24 -13.57 -19.40 -27.30
N CYS A 25 -12.81 -19.96 -28.24
CA CYS A 25 -11.51 -19.42 -28.64
C CYS A 25 -11.66 -18.07 -29.36
N ALA A 26 -12.63 -17.94 -30.27
CA ALA A 26 -12.92 -16.68 -30.94
C ALA A 26 -13.38 -15.60 -29.94
N ASP A 27 -14.28 -15.95 -28.99
CA ASP A 27 -14.75 -15.05 -27.93
C ASP A 27 -13.61 -14.54 -27.04
N ARG A 28 -12.52 -15.31 -26.92
CA ARG A 28 -11.32 -14.94 -26.17
C ARG A 28 -10.29 -14.17 -27.01
N GLY A 29 -10.61 -13.83 -28.26
CA GLY A 29 -9.78 -13.01 -29.14
C GLY A 29 -8.72 -13.79 -29.94
N TYR A 30 -8.83 -15.11 -30.04
CA TYR A 30 -7.93 -15.89 -30.90
C TYR A 30 -8.40 -15.84 -32.36
N GLU A 31 -7.48 -15.57 -33.29
CA GLU A 31 -7.77 -15.61 -34.72
C GLU A 31 -7.97 -17.06 -35.20
N LEU A 32 -9.22 -17.39 -35.52
CA LEU A 32 -9.62 -18.64 -36.17
C LEU A 32 -10.29 -18.29 -37.50
N ALA A 33 -10.10 -19.11 -38.53
CA ALA A 33 -10.80 -18.87 -39.79
C ALA A 33 -12.31 -19.00 -39.57
N GLU A 34 -13.12 -18.13 -40.19
CA GLU A 34 -14.59 -18.20 -40.08
C GLU A 34 -15.13 -19.57 -40.55
N SER A 35 -14.48 -20.15 -41.55
CA SER A 35 -14.80 -21.49 -42.06
C SER A 35 -14.48 -22.62 -41.05
N GLU A 36 -13.63 -22.35 -40.06
CA GLU A 36 -13.42 -23.23 -38.92
C GLU A 36 -14.57 -23.01 -37.92
N ILE A 37 -14.81 -21.79 -37.43
CA ILE A 37 -15.88 -21.54 -36.44
C ILE A 37 -17.25 -22.09 -36.91
N GLN A 38 -17.59 -21.91 -38.18
CA GLN A 38 -18.83 -22.39 -38.80
C GLN A 38 -18.66 -23.70 -39.61
N ILE A 39 -17.82 -24.64 -39.16
CA ILE A 39 -17.66 -25.92 -39.85
C ILE A 39 -19.00 -26.69 -39.89
N SER A 40 -19.41 -27.13 -41.09
CA SER A 40 -20.59 -27.98 -41.24
C SER A 40 -20.33 -29.41 -40.74
N LEU A 41 -21.38 -30.10 -40.30
CA LEU A 41 -21.28 -31.49 -39.84
C LEU A 41 -20.73 -32.42 -40.94
N ASP A 42 -21.11 -32.20 -42.19
CA ASP A 42 -20.63 -33.01 -43.33
C ASP A 42 -19.15 -32.76 -43.63
N ARG A 43 -18.70 -31.51 -43.53
CA ARG A 43 -17.28 -31.16 -43.65
C ARG A 43 -16.48 -31.75 -42.50
N PHE A 44 -17.00 -31.68 -41.28
CA PHE A 44 -16.38 -32.27 -40.09
C PHE A 44 -16.20 -33.79 -40.25
N ARG A 45 -17.23 -34.49 -40.75
CA ARG A 45 -17.15 -35.93 -41.04
C ARG A 45 -16.07 -36.25 -42.05
N HIS A 46 -16.00 -35.49 -43.13
CA HIS A 46 -15.03 -35.73 -44.20
C HIS A 46 -13.58 -35.49 -43.74
N GLU A 47 -13.34 -34.41 -43.01
CA GLU A 47 -12.01 -34.02 -42.55
C GLU A 47 -11.51 -34.90 -41.39
N TYR A 48 -12.38 -35.21 -40.43
CA TYR A 48 -11.98 -35.76 -39.13
C TYR A 48 -12.39 -37.22 -38.88
N LEU A 49 -13.21 -37.82 -39.74
CA LEU A 49 -13.55 -39.25 -39.67
C LEU A 49 -12.94 -40.02 -40.85
N ALA A 50 -12.61 -41.29 -40.61
CA ALA A 50 -12.27 -42.26 -41.64
C ALA A 50 -13.53 -42.85 -42.29
N ALA A 51 -13.37 -43.55 -43.41
CA ALA A 51 -14.48 -44.09 -44.20
C ALA A 51 -15.32 -45.14 -43.43
N ASP A 52 -14.74 -45.74 -42.38
CA ASP A 52 -15.39 -46.67 -41.45
C ASP A 52 -16.08 -45.96 -40.27
N GLY A 53 -16.07 -44.62 -40.24
CA GLY A 53 -16.66 -43.80 -39.18
C GLY A 53 -15.80 -43.68 -37.92
N SER A 54 -14.58 -44.21 -37.91
CA SER A 54 -13.63 -44.01 -36.81
C SER A 54 -13.02 -42.60 -36.87
N VAL A 55 -12.67 -42.02 -35.73
CA VAL A 55 -12.01 -40.70 -35.67
C VAL A 55 -10.58 -40.83 -36.16
N LYS A 56 -10.19 -40.04 -37.18
CA LYS A 56 -8.79 -39.98 -37.62
C LYS A 56 -7.95 -39.41 -36.48
N GLU A 57 -6.85 -40.08 -36.15
CA GLU A 57 -5.89 -39.59 -35.15
C GLU A 57 -5.23 -38.30 -35.68
N LEU A 58 -5.75 -37.16 -35.26
CA LEU A 58 -5.29 -35.86 -35.73
C LEU A 58 -3.95 -35.52 -35.08
N LYS A 59 -2.87 -35.52 -35.86
CA LYS A 59 -1.62 -34.84 -35.50
C LYS A 59 -1.77 -33.30 -35.55
N THR A 60 -2.89 -32.74 -35.11
CA THR A 60 -3.12 -31.29 -35.13
C THR A 60 -2.68 -30.67 -33.82
N ARG A 61 -1.37 -30.40 -33.71
CA ARG A 61 -0.96 -29.17 -33.02
C ARG A 61 -1.12 -28.03 -34.01
N LYS A 62 -2.36 -27.67 -34.36
CA LYS A 62 -2.59 -26.41 -35.08
C LYS A 62 -2.26 -25.30 -34.08
N ALA A 63 -1.23 -24.52 -34.41
CA ALA A 63 -0.75 -23.43 -33.58
C ALA A 63 -1.89 -22.42 -33.39
N VAL A 64 -2.38 -22.31 -32.16
CA VAL A 64 -3.19 -21.17 -31.76
C VAL A 64 -2.28 -19.95 -31.89
N VAL A 65 -2.51 -19.12 -32.91
CA VAL A 65 -1.74 -17.89 -33.12
C VAL A 65 -2.17 -16.90 -32.05
N ARG A 66 -1.31 -16.67 -31.05
CA ARG A 66 -1.45 -15.56 -30.12
C ARG A 66 -0.90 -14.32 -30.79
N MET A 67 -1.76 -13.38 -31.13
CA MET A 67 -1.36 -12.05 -31.60
C MET A 67 -1.11 -11.17 -30.37
N ASP A 68 -0.01 -11.42 -29.68
CA ASP A 68 0.41 -10.58 -28.57
C ASP A 68 0.89 -9.21 -29.13
N PRO A 69 0.50 -8.08 -28.52
CA PRO A 69 0.84 -6.76 -29.03
C PRO A 69 2.35 -6.48 -28.90
N ASP A 70 2.88 -5.71 -29.85
CA ASP A 70 4.22 -5.12 -29.72
C ASP A 70 4.24 -4.13 -28.55
N CYS A 71 5.41 -3.97 -27.93
CA CYS A 71 5.56 -3.08 -26.79
C CYS A 71 5.14 -1.64 -27.14
N ALA A 72 4.24 -1.05 -26.36
CA ALA A 72 3.71 0.30 -26.56
C ALA A 72 4.76 1.42 -26.40
N ILE A 73 5.93 1.12 -25.84
CA ILE A 73 7.01 2.09 -25.59
C ILE A 73 8.14 1.98 -26.62
N CYS A 74 8.60 0.77 -26.92
CA CYS A 74 9.74 0.55 -27.83
C CYS A 74 9.37 -0.15 -29.14
N HIS A 75 8.11 -0.58 -29.28
CA HIS A 75 7.58 -1.31 -30.43
C HIS A 75 8.30 -2.63 -30.73
N ALA A 76 9.03 -3.18 -29.74
CA ALA A 76 9.60 -4.51 -29.86
C ALA A 76 8.49 -5.56 -29.86
N PRO A 77 8.63 -6.64 -30.63
CA PRO A 77 7.62 -7.69 -30.67
C PRO A 77 7.51 -8.39 -29.32
N ALA A 78 6.31 -8.87 -28.98
CA ALA A 78 6.04 -9.58 -27.73
C ALA A 78 7.01 -10.74 -27.46
N THR A 79 7.49 -11.39 -28.53
CA THR A 79 8.49 -12.48 -28.47
C THR A 79 9.83 -12.05 -27.88
N MET A 80 10.17 -10.76 -27.93
CA MET A 80 11.37 -10.20 -27.31
C MET A 80 11.24 -10.05 -25.79
N ALA A 81 10.02 -10.00 -25.26
CA ALA A 81 9.73 -9.90 -23.83
C ALA A 81 10.54 -8.81 -23.11
N CYS A 82 10.53 -7.59 -23.64
CA CYS A 82 11.24 -6.45 -23.03
C CYS A 82 10.47 -5.88 -21.81
N ASP A 83 11.18 -5.26 -20.87
CA ASP A 83 10.58 -4.76 -19.61
C ASP A 83 10.08 -3.30 -19.68
N CYS A 84 9.97 -2.69 -20.86
CA CYS A 84 9.71 -1.26 -20.98
C CYS A 84 8.38 -0.85 -20.32
N GLU A 85 7.29 -1.55 -20.60
CA GLU A 85 5.97 -1.25 -20.02
C GLU A 85 5.91 -1.49 -18.52
N ALA A 86 6.52 -2.58 -18.04
CA ALA A 86 6.62 -2.87 -16.62
C ALA A 86 7.37 -1.77 -15.88
N LYS A 87 8.53 -1.34 -16.40
CA LYS A 87 9.29 -0.21 -15.84
C LYS A 87 8.50 1.10 -15.91
N GLY A 88 7.79 1.33 -17.01
CA GLY A 88 6.90 2.49 -17.16
C GLY A 88 5.83 2.54 -16.08
N LEU A 89 5.18 1.40 -15.81
CA LEU A 89 4.19 1.26 -14.75
C LEU A 89 4.80 1.52 -13.36
N GLU A 90 5.97 0.94 -13.05
CA GLU A 90 6.66 1.20 -11.79
C GLU A 90 6.96 2.69 -11.57
N VAL A 91 7.40 3.39 -12.63
CA VAL A 91 7.63 4.84 -12.56
C VAL A 91 6.31 5.59 -12.35
N ALA A 92 5.25 5.22 -13.07
CA ALA A 92 3.95 5.86 -12.93
C ALA A 92 3.37 5.68 -11.51
N ILE A 93 3.50 4.49 -10.92
CA ILE A 93 3.11 4.21 -9.53
C ILE A 93 3.88 5.12 -8.58
N LYS A 94 5.23 5.15 -8.67
CA LYS A 94 6.06 6.03 -7.81
C LYS A 94 5.68 7.50 -7.94
N GLN A 95 5.32 7.96 -9.14
CA GLN A 95 4.86 9.34 -9.34
C GLN A 95 3.49 9.58 -8.69
N ALA A 96 2.56 8.64 -8.83
CA ALA A 96 1.24 8.73 -8.21
C ALA A 96 1.34 8.69 -6.68
N GLU A 97 2.11 7.76 -6.12
CA GLU A 97 2.44 7.67 -4.69
C GLU A 97 3.01 8.99 -4.19
N ASN A 98 4.01 9.56 -4.87
CA ASN A 98 4.58 10.84 -4.44
C ASN A 98 3.56 11.98 -4.47
N ARG A 99 2.65 12.03 -5.44
CA ARG A 99 1.64 13.09 -5.47
C ARG A 99 0.62 12.96 -4.35
N MET A 100 0.14 11.75 -4.09
CA MET A 100 -0.92 11.50 -3.11
C MET A 100 -0.38 11.35 -1.69
N MET A 101 0.66 10.53 -1.49
CA MET A 101 1.14 10.16 -0.16
C MET A 101 1.99 11.23 0.50
N GLN A 102 2.65 12.12 -0.26
CA GLN A 102 3.51 13.15 0.35
C GLN A 102 2.72 14.15 1.19
N SER A 103 1.53 14.57 0.75
CA SER A 103 0.66 15.44 1.55
C SER A 103 0.21 14.73 2.83
N ILE A 104 -0.24 13.48 2.72
CA ILE A 104 -0.65 12.65 3.86
C ILE A 104 0.49 12.50 4.87
N TYR A 105 1.70 12.16 4.44
CA TYR A 105 2.86 12.05 5.32
C TYR A 105 3.25 13.38 5.97
N SER A 106 3.11 14.49 5.24
CA SER A 106 3.35 15.83 5.78
C SER A 106 2.36 16.16 6.89
N ASP A 107 1.08 15.90 6.67
CA ASP A 107 0.01 16.19 7.63
C ASP A 107 0.14 15.35 8.90
N ILE A 108 0.38 14.05 8.74
CA ILE A 108 0.66 13.14 9.87
C ILE A 108 1.87 13.63 10.66
N ARG A 109 2.98 13.94 9.99
CA ARG A 109 4.20 14.41 10.66
C ARG A 109 3.96 15.72 11.42
N SER A 110 3.25 16.66 10.81
CA SER A 110 2.92 17.95 11.44
C SER A 110 2.06 17.73 12.70
N TRP A 111 1.03 16.89 12.59
CA TRP A 111 0.13 16.57 13.68
C TRP A 111 0.87 15.87 14.84
N VAL A 112 1.63 14.80 14.55
CA VAL A 112 2.40 14.07 15.57
C VAL A 112 3.41 14.98 16.25
N ARG A 113 4.13 15.79 15.47
CA ARG A 113 5.10 16.75 16.02
C ARG A 113 4.43 17.73 16.99
N GLY A 114 3.30 18.31 16.59
CA GLY A 114 2.55 19.25 17.43
C GLY A 114 2.13 18.60 18.76
N ARG A 115 1.51 17.42 18.69
CA ARG A 115 1.04 16.69 19.87
C ARG A 115 2.18 16.25 20.80
N ALA A 116 3.26 15.74 20.24
CA ALA A 116 4.44 15.34 21.01
C ALA A 116 5.08 16.55 21.71
N GLN A 117 5.20 17.68 21.00
CA GLN A 117 5.73 18.91 21.56
C GLN A 117 4.88 19.42 22.72
N ASP A 118 3.56 19.51 22.55
CA ASP A 118 2.65 19.98 23.60
C ASP A 118 2.72 19.09 24.85
N TYR A 119 2.74 17.77 24.65
CA TYR A 119 2.83 16.80 25.74
C TYR A 119 4.14 16.95 26.54
N ILE A 120 5.28 17.06 25.86
CA ILE A 120 6.59 17.21 26.52
C ILE A 120 6.69 18.56 27.22
N LEU A 121 6.21 19.65 26.60
CA LEU A 121 6.24 20.98 27.21
C LEU A 121 5.35 21.04 28.45
N GLU A 122 4.18 20.42 28.43
CA GLU A 122 3.30 20.38 29.59
C GLU A 122 3.92 19.59 30.76
N TYR A 123 4.50 18.43 30.46
CA TYR A 123 5.24 17.65 31.45
C TYR A 123 6.40 18.44 32.07
N TYR A 124 7.18 19.13 31.23
CA TYR A 124 8.29 19.97 31.70
C TYR A 124 7.84 21.17 32.55
N ARG A 125 6.70 21.80 32.22
CA ARG A 125 6.11 22.88 33.04
C ARG A 125 5.83 22.39 34.46
N LEU A 126 5.20 21.23 34.61
CA LEU A 126 4.92 20.64 35.92
C LEU A 126 6.19 20.42 36.76
N LEU A 127 7.27 19.91 36.15
CA LEU A 127 8.56 19.73 36.82
C LEU A 127 9.18 21.07 37.23
N THR A 128 9.21 22.02 36.30
CA THR A 128 9.79 23.34 36.51
C THR A 128 9.05 24.11 37.61
N ASP A 129 7.73 24.04 37.65
CA ASP A 129 6.93 24.70 38.68
C ASP A 129 7.19 24.10 40.06
N ARG A 130 7.30 22.78 40.16
CA ARG A 130 7.73 22.12 41.41
C ARG A 130 9.11 22.59 41.87
N ARG A 131 10.09 22.72 40.96
CA ARG A 131 11.43 23.22 41.29
C ARG A 131 11.40 24.67 41.75
N LYS A 132 10.63 25.53 41.10
CA LYS A 132 10.46 26.93 41.49
C LYS A 132 9.85 27.05 42.88
N THR A 133 8.83 26.26 43.20
CA THR A 133 8.25 26.22 44.55
C THR A 133 9.29 25.81 45.60
N GLN A 134 10.06 24.74 45.33
CA GLN A 134 11.13 24.29 46.23
C GLN A 134 12.23 25.35 46.41
N HIS A 135 12.60 26.04 45.34
CA HIS A 135 13.58 27.12 45.39
C HIS A 135 13.08 28.31 46.22
N ASN A 136 11.82 28.72 46.06
CA ASN A 136 11.22 29.78 46.86
C ASN A 136 11.24 29.43 48.36
N MET A 137 10.82 28.21 48.73
CA MET A 137 10.90 27.74 50.12
C MET A 137 12.34 27.73 50.67
N ASN A 138 13.33 27.36 49.84
CA ASN A 138 14.73 27.40 50.25
C ASN A 138 15.23 28.84 50.45
N LEU A 139 14.84 29.78 49.58
CA LEU A 139 15.18 31.20 49.73
C LEU A 139 14.55 31.80 51.00
N GLU A 140 13.29 31.48 51.30
CA GLU A 140 12.63 31.87 52.55
C GLU A 140 13.39 31.34 53.77
N ARG A 141 13.81 30.08 53.74
CA ARG A 141 14.62 29.46 54.81
C ARG A 141 15.96 30.16 54.99
N ILE A 142 16.69 30.43 53.90
CA ILE A 142 17.98 31.15 53.93
C ILE A 142 17.79 32.56 54.51
N THR A 143 16.74 33.26 54.09
CA THR A 143 16.40 34.60 54.55
C THR A 143 16.05 34.63 56.03
N ALA A 144 15.20 33.71 56.49
CA ALA A 144 14.80 33.61 57.90
C ALA A 144 15.99 33.26 58.80
N HIS A 145 16.86 32.35 58.36
CA HIS A 145 18.07 31.98 59.09
C HIS A 145 19.03 33.18 59.24
N ALA A 146 19.31 33.90 58.14
CA ALA A 146 20.16 35.09 58.17
C ALA A 146 19.59 36.18 59.12
N SER A 147 18.28 36.39 59.06
CA SER A 147 17.58 37.36 59.90
C SER A 147 17.60 36.98 61.39
N TYR A 148 17.42 35.70 61.73
CA TYR A 148 17.36 35.24 63.13
C TYR A 148 18.72 35.28 63.84
N TYR A 149 19.78 34.81 63.18
CA TYR A 149 21.11 34.68 63.81
C TYR A 149 21.97 35.94 63.68
N TYR A 150 21.87 36.65 62.56
CA TYR A 150 22.79 37.74 62.24
C TYR A 150 22.10 39.10 62.14
N GLN A 151 20.76 39.15 62.21
CA GLN A 151 19.95 40.37 62.04
C GLN A 151 20.30 41.13 60.74
N GLN A 152 20.68 40.38 59.72
CA GLN A 152 21.17 40.87 58.44
C GLN A 152 20.46 40.18 57.28
N GLN A 153 20.54 40.78 56.10
CA GLN A 153 20.10 40.15 54.87
C GLN A 153 20.99 38.93 54.53
N PRO A 154 20.43 37.92 53.84
CA PRO A 154 21.20 36.75 53.43
C PRO A 154 22.39 37.12 52.54
N HIS A 155 23.51 36.40 52.73
CA HIS A 155 24.75 36.70 52.02
C HIS A 155 24.57 36.47 50.50
N PRO A 156 25.08 37.35 49.63
CA PRO A 156 24.90 37.22 48.17
C PRO A 156 25.35 35.87 47.61
N ASN A 157 26.41 35.27 48.14
CA ASN A 157 26.89 33.95 47.70
C ASN A 157 25.88 32.83 47.98
N ASP A 158 25.11 32.90 49.07
CA ASP A 158 24.12 31.87 49.41
C ASP A 158 22.94 31.92 48.44
N ILE A 159 22.53 33.13 48.06
CA ILE A 159 21.50 33.36 47.05
C ILE A 159 22.00 32.88 45.68
N ALA A 160 23.23 33.24 45.29
CA ALA A 160 23.83 32.82 44.03
C ALA A 160 23.97 31.29 43.95
N ALA A 161 24.36 30.63 45.04
CA ALA A 161 24.43 29.18 45.11
C ALA A 161 23.03 28.53 44.95
N ALA A 162 22.01 29.08 45.61
CA ALA A 162 20.63 28.61 45.48
C ALA A 162 20.08 28.79 44.06
N GLN A 163 20.39 29.90 43.40
CA GLN A 163 20.03 30.16 41.99
C GLN A 163 20.75 29.19 41.04
N GLY A 164 22.05 28.96 41.25
CA GLY A 164 22.82 28.00 40.48
C GLY A 164 22.29 26.56 40.62
N ALA A 165 21.85 26.18 41.83
CA ALA A 165 21.20 24.89 42.05
C ALA A 165 19.86 24.76 41.32
N LEU A 166 19.01 25.81 41.35
CA LEU A 166 17.76 25.83 40.59
C LEU A 166 18.02 25.67 39.08
N LYS A 167 18.98 26.42 38.54
CA LYS A 167 19.32 26.34 37.11
C LYS A 167 19.72 24.93 36.68
N ARG A 168 20.61 24.28 37.43
CA ARG A 168 21.01 22.89 37.16
C ARG A 168 19.83 21.92 37.21
N GLY A 169 18.96 22.06 38.21
CA GLY A 169 17.77 21.23 38.31
C GLY A 169 16.80 21.43 37.14
N ILE A 170 16.61 22.67 36.68
CA ILE A 170 15.80 22.97 35.48
C ILE A 170 16.43 22.34 34.23
N ASP A 171 17.75 22.40 34.09
CA ASP A 171 18.47 21.79 32.96
C ASP A 171 18.33 20.27 32.95
N GLU A 172 18.45 19.63 34.12
CA GLU A 172 18.22 18.19 34.30
C GLU A 172 16.78 17.79 33.95
N ASP A 173 15.80 18.55 34.42
CA ASP A 173 14.38 18.29 34.15
C ASP A 173 14.05 18.47 32.65
N TRP A 174 14.67 19.44 31.97
CA TRP A 174 14.57 19.60 30.52
C TRP A 174 15.20 18.42 29.77
N GLN A 175 16.41 18.02 30.15
CA GLN A 175 17.08 16.87 29.54
C GLN A 175 16.24 15.59 29.68
N ALA A 176 15.72 15.32 30.88
CA ALA A 176 14.84 14.18 31.13
C ALA A 176 13.55 14.24 30.29
N SER A 177 12.98 15.44 30.10
CA SER A 177 11.78 15.63 29.27
C SER A 177 12.06 15.34 27.78
N VAL A 178 13.18 15.82 27.24
CA VAL A 178 13.58 15.59 25.83
C VAL A 178 13.92 14.14 25.55
N GLN A 179 14.48 13.42 26.53
CA GLN A 179 14.78 11.99 26.38
C GLN A 179 13.54 11.13 26.15
N ARG A 180 12.34 11.67 26.41
CA ARG A 180 11.06 11.00 26.22
C ARG A 180 10.48 11.09 24.81
N TYR A 181 11.15 11.78 23.88
CA TYR A 181 10.65 11.90 22.52
C TYR A 181 10.39 10.56 21.82
N PRO A 182 11.26 9.53 21.91
CA PRO A 182 11.04 8.28 21.20
C PRO A 182 9.69 7.62 21.53
N GLU A 183 9.38 7.41 22.81
CA GLU A 183 8.14 6.74 23.20
C GLU A 183 6.89 7.62 22.98
N VAL A 184 7.03 8.94 23.12
CA VAL A 184 5.92 9.87 22.87
C VAL A 184 5.57 9.92 21.39
N LEU A 185 6.59 9.96 20.52
CA LEU A 185 6.40 9.90 19.07
C LEU A 185 5.78 8.56 18.67
N GLU A 186 6.29 7.44 19.19
CA GLU A 186 5.75 6.10 18.93
C GLU A 186 4.26 6.02 19.30
N TYR A 187 3.88 6.50 20.48
CA TYR A 187 2.49 6.55 20.91
C TYR A 187 1.62 7.36 19.93
N PHE A 188 2.01 8.59 19.58
CA PHE A 188 1.20 9.41 18.68
C PHE A 188 1.15 8.87 17.25
N TYR A 189 2.22 8.25 16.76
CA TYR A 189 2.18 7.54 15.48
C TYR A 189 1.24 6.33 15.52
N SER A 190 1.15 5.60 16.63
CA SER A 190 0.22 4.47 16.77
C SER A 190 -1.27 4.87 16.76
N LEU A 191 -1.58 6.15 16.95
CA LEU A 191 -2.97 6.67 16.86
C LEU A 191 -3.39 7.02 15.43
N VAL A 192 -2.45 6.97 14.47
CA VAL A 192 -2.74 7.32 13.08
C VAL A 192 -3.38 6.11 12.40
N GLU A 193 -4.63 6.27 11.97
CA GLU A 193 -5.37 5.25 11.22
C GLU A 193 -5.52 5.67 9.74
N LEU A 194 -5.21 4.76 8.82
CA LEU A 194 -5.42 4.93 7.38
C LEU A 194 -6.42 3.88 6.91
N ASN A 195 -7.52 4.32 6.32
CA ASN A 195 -8.56 3.44 5.79
C ASN A 195 -8.49 3.45 4.26
N LEU A 196 -8.48 2.25 3.67
CA LEU A 196 -8.58 2.08 2.22
C LEU A 196 -10.05 1.89 1.83
N PRO A 197 -10.46 2.36 0.64
CA PRO A 197 -11.77 2.03 0.08
C PRO A 197 -11.98 0.50 0.00
N PRO A 198 -13.23 0.02 0.14
CA PRO A 198 -13.57 -1.38 -0.10
C PRO A 198 -13.50 -1.71 -1.61
N ASP A 199 -13.31 -2.99 -1.96
CA ASP A 199 -13.16 -3.45 -3.36
C ASP A 199 -14.38 -3.18 -4.26
N ASP A 200 -15.56 -2.97 -3.67
CA ASP A 200 -16.82 -2.68 -4.37
C ASP A 200 -17.20 -1.19 -4.30
N ASP A 201 -16.23 -0.28 -4.15
CA ASP A 201 -16.52 1.15 -4.09
C ASP A 201 -17.18 1.62 -5.40
N PRO A 202 -18.38 2.24 -5.35
CA PRO A 202 -19.06 2.72 -6.56
C PRO A 202 -18.21 3.71 -7.38
N ALA A 203 -17.20 4.35 -6.79
CA ALA A 203 -16.24 5.18 -7.54
C ALA A 203 -15.42 4.38 -8.58
N ASP A 204 -15.24 3.07 -8.39
CA ASP A 204 -14.54 2.20 -9.35
C ASP A 204 -15.41 1.86 -10.58
N GLN A 205 -16.74 1.97 -10.47
CA GLN A 205 -17.68 1.73 -11.57
C GLN A 205 -17.64 2.88 -12.60
N ASP A 206 -17.50 4.13 -12.14
CA ASP A 206 -17.45 5.33 -13.01
C ASP A 206 -16.20 5.38 -13.94
N LEU A 207 -15.11 4.70 -13.57
CA LEU A 207 -13.92 4.55 -14.42
C LEU A 207 -14.12 3.55 -15.56
N ASN A 208 -14.98 2.54 -15.35
CA ASN A 208 -15.29 1.53 -16.38
C ASN A 208 -16.38 2.01 -17.36
N ASP A 209 -17.25 2.92 -16.95
CA ASP A 209 -18.38 3.40 -17.76
C ASP A 209 -18.01 4.55 -18.74
N ASN A 210 -16.82 5.15 -18.61
CA ASN A 210 -16.31 6.21 -19.51
C ASN A 210 -15.32 5.71 -20.59
N ARG A 211 -15.32 4.41 -20.90
CA ARG A 211 -14.46 3.80 -21.93
C ARG A 211 -15.22 3.40 -23.19
#